data_AF-A0A957XFW3-F1
#
_entry.id   AF-A0A957XFW3-F1
#
_cell.length_a   1.000
_cell.length_b   1.000
_cell.length_c   1.000
_cell.angle_alpha   90.00
_cell.angle_beta   90.00
_cell.angle_gamma   90.00
#
_symmetry.space_group_name_H-M   'P 1'
#
loop_
_entity.id
_entity.type
_entity.pdbx_description
1 polymer ?
#
loop_
_entity_poly.entity_id
_entity_poly.type
_entity_poly.pdbx_seq_one_letter_code
_entity_poly.pdbx_strand_id
1 'polypeptide(L)'
;MHIHTLEKWQHTHDYAIKNEKGEQRTQYVLGLTAIVMVIEIVAGTLTGSMALLADGWHMATHVAAFMITIVAYRYARKHANSPTYAFGTGKVN
;
A
#
# COMPACT_ATOMS: atom_id res chain seq x y z
N MET A 1 2.86 -37.79 -35.72
CA MET A 1 3.42 -36.98 -34.61
C MET A 1 2.46 -35.82 -34.38
N HIS A 2 1.55 -35.94 -33.41
CA HIS A 2 0.54 -34.91 -33.12
C HIS A 2 1.13 -33.87 -32.17
N ILE A 3 1.32 -32.65 -32.67
CA ILE A 3 1.64 -31.47 -31.87
C ILE A 3 0.33 -30.90 -31.32
N HIS A 4 -0.01 -31.25 -30.08
CA HIS A 4 -1.12 -30.60 -29.39
C HIS A 4 -0.66 -29.22 -28.93
N THR A 5 -1.25 -28.17 -29.50
CA THR A 5 -1.04 -26.77 -29.11
C THR A 5 -1.53 -26.59 -27.68
N LEU A 6 -0.60 -26.46 -26.73
CA LEU A 6 -0.88 -26.36 -25.29
C LEU A 6 -1.53 -25.02 -24.89
N GLU A 7 -1.78 -24.10 -25.84
CA GLU A 7 -2.45 -22.81 -25.60
C GLU A 7 -3.81 -22.96 -24.90
N LYS A 8 -4.57 -24.02 -25.21
CA LYS A 8 -5.92 -24.21 -24.65
C LYS A 8 -5.93 -24.54 -23.15
N TRP A 9 -4.78 -24.90 -22.58
CA TRP A 9 -4.63 -25.31 -21.17
C TRP A 9 -3.87 -24.29 -20.32
N GLN A 10 -3.44 -23.16 -20.89
CA GLN A 10 -2.84 -22.07 -20.12
C GLN A 10 -3.94 -21.27 -19.43
N HIS A 11 -4.18 -21.57 -18.15
CA HIS A 11 -5.01 -20.76 -17.28
C HIS A 11 -4.16 -19.71 -16.57
N THR A 12 -4.50 -18.44 -16.74
CA THR A 12 -3.91 -17.35 -15.95
C THR A 12 -4.32 -17.53 -14.49
N HIS A 13 -3.36 -17.86 -13.62
CA HIS A 13 -3.59 -17.93 -12.18
C HIS A 13 -3.22 -16.58 -11.55
N ASP A 14 -4.24 -15.78 -11.22
CA ASP A 14 -4.10 -14.59 -10.39
C ASP A 14 -4.22 -15.00 -8.92
N TYR A 15 -3.07 -15.11 -8.24
CA TYR A 15 -3.00 -15.48 -6.81
C TYR A 15 -3.23 -14.28 -5.88
N ALA A 16 -3.54 -13.10 -6.41
CA ALA A 16 -3.86 -11.95 -5.57
C ALA A 16 -5.20 -12.18 -4.86
N ILE A 17 -5.16 -12.40 -3.54
CA ILE A 17 -6.34 -12.40 -2.68
C ILE A 17 -6.92 -10.97 -2.71
N LYS A 18 -7.85 -10.71 -3.64
CA LYS A 18 -8.52 -9.42 -3.76
C LYS A 18 -9.58 -9.27 -2.67
N ASN A 19 -9.18 -8.73 -1.52
CA ASN A 19 -10.13 -8.24 -0.52
C ASN A 19 -10.30 -6.72 -0.67
N GLU A 20 -10.92 -6.31 -1.78
CA GLU A 20 -11.09 -4.91 -2.17
C GLU A 20 -11.80 -4.08 -1.08
N LYS A 21 -12.74 -4.69 -0.34
CA LYS A 21 -13.47 -4.03 0.75
C LYS A 21 -12.60 -3.77 1.98
N GLY A 22 -11.71 -4.71 2.31
CA GLY A 22 -10.76 -4.56 3.42
C GLY A 22 -9.68 -3.52 3.11
N GLU A 23 -9.16 -3.56 1.89
CA GLU A 23 -8.14 -2.63 1.40
C GLU A 23 -8.62 -1.18 1.44
N GLN A 24 -9.83 -0.90 0.93
CA GLN A 24 -10.40 0.45 0.94
C GLN A 24 -10.59 0.98 2.37
N ARG A 25 -11.09 0.16 3.29
CA ARG A 25 -11.28 0.56 4.69
C ARG A 25 -9.96 0.90 5.37
N THR A 26 -8.92 0.09 5.16
CA THR A 26 -7.59 0.37 5.72
C THR A 26 -7.00 1.67 5.13
N GLN A 27 -7.22 1.95 3.84
CA GLN A 27 -6.81 3.22 3.23
C GLN A 27 -7.53 4.43 3.85
N TYR A 28 -8.83 4.32 4.14
CA TYR A 28 -9.57 5.38 4.82
C TYR A 28 -9.06 5.64 6.24
N VAL A 29 -8.85 4.58 7.02
CA VAL A 29 -8.33 4.70 8.39
C VAL A 29 -6.94 5.35 8.37
N LEU A 30 -6.08 4.93 7.45
CA LEU A 30 -4.75 5.52 7.29
C LEU A 30 -4.83 7.02 6.96
N GLY A 31 -5.72 7.40 6.04
CA GLY A 31 -5.93 8.81 5.68
C GLY A 31 -6.41 9.63 6.87
N LEU A 32 -7.35 9.09 7.66
CA LEU A 32 -7.83 9.72 8.88
C LEU A 32 -6.70 9.91 9.91
N THR A 33 -5.90 8.88 10.16
CA THR A 33 -4.76 8.95 11.08
C THR A 33 -3.74 10.00 10.64
N ALA A 34 -3.45 10.08 9.34
CA ALA A 34 -2.53 11.11 8.82
C ALA A 34 -3.07 12.54 9.01
N ILE A 35 -4.39 12.74 8.86
CA ILE A 35 -5.02 14.04 9.12
C ILE A 35 -4.92 14.41 10.60
N VAL A 36 -5.27 13.49 11.50
CA VAL A 36 -5.20 13.72 12.95
C VAL A 36 -3.77 14.03 13.38
N MET A 37 -2.78 13.30 12.86
CA MET A 37 -1.36 13.56 13.10
C MET A 37 -0.95 15.00 12.72
N VAL A 38 -1.38 15.50 11.56
CA VAL A 38 -1.09 16.89 11.16
C VAL A 38 -1.74 17.89 12.11
N ILE A 39 -2.98 17.63 12.53
CA ILE A 39 -3.70 18.46 13.50
C ILE A 39 -2.94 18.51 14.84
N GLU A 40 -2.47 17.38 15.36
CA GLU A 40 -1.75 17.32 16.63
C GLU A 40 -0.38 18.00 16.58
N ILE A 41 0.36 17.86 15.47
CA ILE A 41 1.63 18.58 15.28
C ILE A 41 1.38 20.10 15.25
N VAL A 42 0.36 20.55 14.51
CA VAL A 42 0.00 21.97 14.44
C VAL A 42 -0.50 22.48 15.79
N ALA A 43 -1.37 21.74 16.47
CA ALA A 43 -1.85 22.11 17.80
C ALA A 43 -0.70 22.11 18.83
N GLY A 44 0.19 21.13 18.79
CA GLY A 44 1.37 21.03 19.66
C GLY A 44 2.34 22.19 19.45
N THR A 45 2.60 22.59 18.19
CA THR A 45 3.43 23.77 17.89
C THR A 45 2.80 25.08 18.33
N LEU A 46 1.49 25.27 18.10
CA LEU A 46 0.77 26.48 18.53
C LEU A 46 0.66 26.61 20.05
N THR A 47 0.46 25.49 20.76
CA THR A 47 0.32 25.47 22.23
C THR A 47 1.67 25.37 22.95
N GLY A 48 2.76 25.10 22.24
CA GLY A 48 4.08 24.83 22.83
C GLY A 48 4.15 23.51 23.61
N SER A 49 3.22 22.58 23.37
CA SER A 49 3.14 21.31 24.11
C SER A 49 4.07 20.25 23.54
N MET A 50 5.15 19.96 24.25
CA MET A 50 6.07 18.87 23.91
C MET A 50 5.41 17.49 23.96
N ALA A 51 4.35 17.32 24.75
CA ALA A 51 3.62 16.05 24.84
C ALA A 51 2.88 15.74 23.53
N LEU A 52 2.16 16.73 22.97
CA LEU A 52 1.46 16.56 21.70
C LEU A 52 2.44 16.40 20.53
N LEU A 53 3.58 17.10 20.56
CA LEU A 53 4.60 16.95 19.54
C LEU A 53 5.26 15.57 19.57
N ALA A 54 5.53 15.04 20.78
CA ALA A 54 6.07 13.70 20.94
C ALA A 54 5.09 12.63 20.41
N ASP A 55 3.79 12.78 20.71
CA ASP A 55 2.74 11.88 20.21
C ASP A 55 2.62 11.96 18.68
N GLY A 56 2.57 13.18 18.12
CA GLY A 56 2.56 13.41 16.68
C GLY A 56 3.78 12.84 15.96
N TRP A 57 4.98 12.93 16.56
CA TRP A 57 6.20 12.34 16.01
C TRP A 57 6.20 10.81 16.06
N HIS A 58 5.70 10.23 17.15
CA HIS A 58 5.52 8.78 17.25
C HIS A 58 4.59 8.27 16.14
N MET A 59 3.43 8.92 15.96
CA MET A 59 2.49 8.59 14.88
C MET A 59 3.05 8.85 13.48
N ALA A 60 3.96 9.82 13.31
CA ALA A 60 4.61 10.09 12.02
C ALA A 60 5.39 8.87 11.49
N THR A 61 6.00 8.08 12.38
CA THR A 61 6.69 6.85 11.97
C THR A 61 5.74 5.81 11.37
N HIS A 62 4.54 5.68 11.95
CA HIS A 62 3.49 4.81 11.43
C HIS A 62 3.03 5.28 10.05
N VAL A 63 2.73 6.58 9.89
CA VAL A 63 2.28 7.14 8.61
C VAL A 63 3.37 7.03 7.53
N ALA A 64 4.65 7.23 7.88
CA ALA A 64 5.76 7.08 6.95
C ALA A 64 5.89 5.64 6.44
N ALA A 65 5.80 4.64 7.32
CA ALA A 65 5.83 3.23 6.93
C ALA A 65 4.70 2.89 5.95
N PHE A 66 3.49 3.36 6.24
CA PHE A 66 2.35 3.15 5.33
C PHE A 66 2.48 3.89 4.00
N MET A 67 3.07 5.09 3.99
CA MET A 67 3.34 5.84 2.76
C MET A 67 4.29 5.06 1.84
N ILE A 68 5.35 4.47 2.39
CA ILE A 68 6.29 3.61 1.63
C ILE A 68 5.53 2.44 1.01
N THR A 69 4.68 1.76 1.78
CA THR A 69 3.85 0.65 1.31
C THR A 69 2.94 1.06 0.15
N ILE A 70 2.26 2.21 0.24
CA ILE A 70 1.41 2.71 -0.85
C ILE A 70 2.23 3.04 -2.10
N VAL A 71 3.41 3.63 -1.93
CA VAL A 71 4.31 3.92 -3.05
C VAL A 71 4.78 2.62 -3.71
N ALA A 72 5.15 1.61 -2.93
CA ALA A 72 5.51 0.28 -3.43
C ALA A 72 4.34 -0.36 -4.20
N TYR A 73 3.11 -0.28 -3.66
CA TYR A 73 1.90 -0.74 -4.36
C TYR A 73 1.65 -0.03 -5.68
N ARG A 74 1.78 1.31 -5.69
CA ARG A 74 1.62 2.10 -6.92
C ARG A 74 2.70 1.79 -7.93
N TYR A 75 3.93 1.56 -7.47
CA TYR A 75 5.06 1.19 -8.32
C TYR A 75 4.86 -0.20 -8.94
N ALA A 76 4.47 -1.19 -8.12
CA ALA A 76 4.11 -2.53 -8.53
C ALA A 76 2.99 -2.52 -9.58
N ARG A 77 1.90 -1.79 -9.31
CA ARG A 77 0.75 -1.67 -10.22
C ARG A 77 1.10 -0.96 -11.52
N LYS A 78 1.99 0.04 -11.50
CA LYS A 78 2.49 0.72 -12.70
C LYS A 78 3.36 -0.20 -13.57
N HIS A 79 4.13 -1.09 -12.95
CA HIS A 79 5.00 -2.05 -13.65
C HIS A 79 4.36 -3.43 -13.89
N ALA A 80 3.11 -3.63 -13.48
CA ALA A 80 2.37 -4.88 -13.64
C ALA A 80 2.17 -5.28 -15.12
N ASN A 81 2.28 -4.34 -16.06
CA ASN A 81 2.17 -4.59 -17.51
C ASN A 81 3.53 -4.86 -18.19
N SER A 82 4.63 -4.97 -17.45
CA SER A 82 5.95 -5.23 -18.04
C SER A 82 6.21 -6.74 -18.13
N PRO A 83 6.52 -7.30 -19.32
CA PRO A 83 6.61 -8.75 -19.58
C PRO A 83 7.80 -9.46 -18.91
N THR A 84 8.58 -8.75 -18.10
CA THR A 84 9.82 -9.25 -17.47
C THR A 84 9.57 -10.02 -16.16
N TYR A 85 8.37 -9.97 -15.58
CA TYR A 85 8.06 -10.65 -14.31
C TYR A 85 7.35 -11.99 -14.54
N ALA A 86 8.12 -13.08 -14.51
CA ALA A 86 7.63 -14.46 -14.76
C ALA A 86 6.52 -14.96 -13.81
N PHE A 87 6.25 -14.27 -12.70
CA PHE A 87 5.22 -14.64 -11.70
C PHE A 87 4.27 -13.48 -11.34
N GLY A 88 4.24 -12.41 -12.16
CA GLY A 88 3.49 -11.20 -11.85
C GLY A 88 4.07 -10.40 -10.68
N THR A 89 3.58 -9.16 -10.50
CA THR A 89 4.08 -8.23 -9.48
C THR A 89 3.66 -8.60 -8.04
N GLY A 90 3.13 -9.81 -7.80
CA GLY A 90 2.59 -10.25 -6.51
C GLY A 90 3.62 -10.39 -5.38
N LYS A 91 4.93 -10.31 -5.66
CA LYS A 91 5.99 -10.38 -4.62
C LYS A 91 6.31 -9.06 -3.92
N VAL A 92 5.67 -7.96 -4.30
CA VAL A 92 5.81 -6.64 -3.65
C VAL A 92 4.59 -6.24 -2.81
N ASN A 93 3.58 -7.12 -2.70
CA ASN A 93 2.42 -6.99 -1.80
C ASN A 93 2.63 -7.78 -0.51
#